data_AF-A0A8J6PWV0-F1
#
_entry.id   AF-A0A8J6PWV0-F1
#
_cell.length_a   1.000
_cell.length_b   1.000
_cell.length_c   1.000
_cell.angle_alpha   90.00
_cell.angle_beta   90.00
_cell.angle_gamma   90.00
#
_symmetry.space_group_name_H-M   'P 1'
#
loop_
_entity.id
_entity.type
_entity.pdbx_description
1 polymer ?
#
loop_
_entity_poly.entity_id
_entity_poly.type
_entity_poly.pdbx_seq_one_letter_code
_entity_poly.pdbx_strand_id
1 'polypeptide(L)'
;MKQYPFYIFSDKTEMEVLYQIFQMKEPDQVKLEKNISRLLLPMGGIAQSGLSYDQFIDKIAKHRVISVPDFETISMKEKFLFKQISKQNIENMSIEEREALNQMLKEEAEKKGFSTAEVASVSSLAGIGAAQLSGFGVYMLASSTVASVASLVGVTLPFAFYTTMSSVISFAIGPVGVLLAAIPLYKTFKDVRSWDDLKDKGNQIYKGLKVFFSGNYEMAEIIFSYFAATRILKLEEYENREKQLLNEVVVANANIAEKQKLYKTEEAKKESIEADIKQVEEQLQDLKNKKSEQVINCEEAKKQVKAEQEVLTVVNKHLNDTIQNKNLLL
;
A
#
# COMPACT_ATOMS: atom_id res chain seq x y z
N MET A 1 1.17 -21.85 -24.50
CA MET A 1 2.51 -21.21 -24.42
C MET A 1 2.47 -20.23 -23.26
N LYS A 2 3.36 -20.34 -22.26
CA LYS A 2 3.50 -19.30 -21.24
C LYS A 2 4.13 -18.08 -21.94
N GLN A 3 3.32 -17.05 -22.19
CA GLN A 3 3.73 -15.79 -22.83
C GLN A 3 4.73 -15.04 -21.94
N TYR A 4 5.52 -14.15 -22.56
CA TYR A 4 6.39 -13.24 -21.81
C TYR A 4 5.56 -12.35 -20.88
N PRO A 5 6.05 -12.04 -19.67
CA PRO A 5 5.22 -11.45 -18.65
C PRO A 5 5.08 -9.93 -18.80
N PHE A 6 4.72 -9.44 -19.98
CA PHE A 6 4.55 -8.01 -20.24
C PHE A 6 3.45 -7.38 -19.37
N TYR A 7 2.52 -8.19 -18.84
CA TYR A 7 1.50 -7.73 -17.89
C TYR A 7 2.09 -7.16 -16.59
N ILE A 8 3.36 -7.44 -16.28
CA ILE A 8 4.02 -6.83 -15.13
C ILE A 8 4.23 -5.34 -15.35
N PHE A 9 4.20 -4.87 -16.59
CA PHE A 9 4.36 -3.46 -16.91
C PHE A 9 2.99 -2.78 -16.89
N SER A 10 2.82 -1.88 -15.94
CA SER A 10 1.59 -1.17 -15.63
C SER A 10 1.50 0.17 -16.37
N ASP A 11 2.65 0.74 -16.77
CA ASP A 11 2.71 1.94 -17.62
C ASP A 11 3.20 1.64 -19.04
N LYS A 12 2.81 2.52 -19.97
CA LYS A 12 3.43 2.62 -21.29
C LYS A 12 4.92 2.98 -21.22
N THR A 13 5.34 3.74 -20.21
CA THR A 13 6.73 4.19 -20.04
C THR A 13 7.68 3.03 -19.68
N GLU A 14 7.23 2.08 -18.86
CA GLU A 14 8.03 0.89 -18.54
C GLU A 14 8.25 0.00 -19.77
N MET A 15 7.21 -0.14 -20.60
CA MET A 15 7.32 -0.83 -21.90
C MET A 15 8.19 -0.07 -22.90
N GLU A 16 8.24 1.26 -22.82
CA GLU A 16 9.09 2.10 -23.67
C GLU A 16 10.57 1.77 -23.51
N VAL A 17 11.00 1.43 -22.29
CA VAL A 17 12.37 0.93 -22.05
C VAL A 17 12.68 -0.22 -22.99
N LEU A 18 11.83 -1.26 -23.01
CA LEU A 18 12.01 -2.42 -23.88
C LEU A 18 11.97 -2.05 -25.37
N TYR A 19 11.04 -1.19 -25.79
CA TYR A 19 10.98 -0.74 -27.18
C TYR A 19 12.25 -0.01 -27.60
N GLN A 20 12.83 0.82 -26.73
CA GLN A 20 14.06 1.57 -27.01
C GLN A 20 15.29 0.66 -27.06
N ILE A 21 15.44 -0.32 -26.16
CA ILE A 21 16.57 -1.26 -26.26
C ILE A 21 16.49 -2.12 -27.55
N PHE A 22 15.30 -2.34 -28.11
CA PHE A 22 15.13 -2.95 -29.45
C PHE A 22 15.05 -1.94 -30.61
N GLN A 23 15.25 -0.64 -30.36
CA GLN A 23 15.17 0.46 -31.35
C GLN A 23 13.89 0.41 -32.19
N MET A 24 12.77 0.07 -31.56
CA MET A 24 11.48 -0.03 -32.22
C MET A 24 10.90 1.37 -32.44
N LYS A 25 10.61 1.71 -33.70
CA LYS A 25 10.03 3.00 -34.08
C LYS A 25 8.58 3.17 -33.59
N GLU A 26 7.86 2.06 -33.47
CA GLU A 26 6.46 2.04 -33.08
C GLU A 26 6.24 0.93 -32.03
N PRO A 27 5.40 1.18 -31.00
CA PRO A 27 5.06 0.17 -29.99
C PRO A 27 4.33 -1.03 -30.62
N ASP A 28 4.97 -2.19 -30.60
CA ASP A 28 4.39 -3.45 -31.07
C ASP A 28 4.86 -4.59 -30.15
N GLN A 29 4.01 -4.94 -29.19
CA GLN A 29 4.31 -5.97 -28.19
C GLN A 29 4.51 -7.36 -28.83
N VAL A 30 3.79 -7.69 -29.90
CA VAL A 30 3.92 -9.00 -30.58
C VAL A 30 5.28 -9.11 -31.25
N LYS A 31 5.70 -8.05 -31.93
CA LYS A 31 7.04 -7.97 -32.54
C LYS A 31 8.15 -7.94 -31.49
N LEU A 32 7.95 -7.23 -30.38
CA LEU A 32 8.86 -7.22 -29.24
C LEU A 32 9.02 -8.63 -28.64
N GLU A 33 7.91 -9.33 -28.38
CA GLU A 33 7.93 -10.71 -27.88
C GLU A 33 8.67 -11.65 -28.83
N LYS A 34 8.44 -11.51 -30.14
CA LYS A 34 9.15 -12.28 -31.17
C LYS A 34 10.66 -12.00 -31.15
N ASN A 35 11.07 -10.75 -30.93
CA ASN A 35 12.48 -10.39 -30.85
C ASN A 35 13.13 -10.96 -29.59
N ILE A 36 12.47 -10.84 -28.43
CA ILE A 36 13.00 -11.35 -27.15
C ILE A 36 13.07 -12.89 -27.17
N SER A 37 12.01 -13.57 -27.63
CA SER A 37 11.94 -15.05 -27.68
C SER A 37 12.99 -15.71 -28.56
N ARG A 38 13.59 -14.94 -29.48
CA ARG A 38 14.62 -15.44 -30.41
C ARG A 38 16.03 -15.04 -30.00
N LEU A 39 16.18 -14.21 -28.97
CA LEU A 39 17.45 -13.62 -28.59
C LEU A 39 18.51 -14.67 -28.21
N LEU A 40 18.08 -15.79 -27.62
CA LEU A 40 18.92 -16.91 -27.21
C LEU A 40 18.91 -18.08 -28.21
N LEU A 41 18.46 -17.87 -29.45
CA LEU A 41 18.50 -18.87 -30.51
C LEU A 41 19.71 -18.64 -31.42
N PRO A 42 20.41 -19.70 -31.88
CA PRO A 42 21.48 -19.58 -32.86
C PRO A 42 20.90 -19.20 -34.24
N MET A 43 21.63 -18.37 -35.01
CA MET A 43 21.21 -17.83 -36.32
C MET A 43 20.82 -18.89 -37.38
N GLY A 44 21.18 -20.17 -37.21
CA GLY A 44 20.73 -21.27 -38.08
C GLY A 44 19.29 -21.73 -37.85
N GLY A 45 18.61 -21.20 -36.82
CA GLY A 45 17.25 -21.55 -36.42
C GLY A 45 16.15 -20.61 -36.91
N ILE A 46 16.27 -20.02 -38.12
CA ILE A 46 15.26 -19.09 -38.68
C ILE A 46 13.85 -19.74 -38.75
N ALA A 47 13.79 -21.08 -38.78
CA ALA A 47 12.58 -21.90 -38.74
C ALA A 47 12.16 -22.38 -37.32
N GLN A 48 12.94 -22.10 -36.27
CA GLN A 48 12.60 -22.52 -34.90
C GLN A 48 11.57 -21.56 -34.29
N SER A 49 10.58 -22.12 -33.59
CA SER A 49 9.65 -21.34 -32.77
C SER A 49 10.41 -20.61 -31.67
N GLY A 50 9.99 -19.37 -31.37
CA GLY A 50 10.57 -18.60 -30.27
C GLY A 50 10.49 -19.36 -28.94
N LEU A 51 11.45 -19.09 -28.05
CA LEU A 51 11.44 -19.65 -26.71
C LEU A 51 10.25 -19.12 -25.92
N SER A 52 9.61 -19.98 -25.13
CA SER A 52 8.75 -19.50 -24.05
C SER A 52 9.57 -18.81 -22.97
N TYR A 53 8.92 -17.99 -22.15
CA TYR A 53 9.63 -17.25 -21.10
C TYR A 53 10.33 -18.16 -20.08
N ASP A 54 9.70 -19.29 -19.74
CA ASP A 54 10.28 -20.29 -18.83
C ASP A 54 11.58 -20.90 -19.42
N GLN A 55 11.54 -21.26 -20.71
CA GLN A 55 12.72 -21.76 -21.43
C GLN A 55 13.80 -20.68 -21.58
N PHE A 56 13.41 -19.41 -21.72
CA PHE A 56 14.32 -18.29 -21.78
C PHE A 56 15.11 -18.13 -20.47
N ILE A 57 14.41 -18.15 -19.33
CA ILE A 57 15.02 -18.16 -18.00
C ILE A 57 15.95 -19.37 -17.83
N ASP A 58 15.51 -20.57 -18.21
CA ASP A 58 16.33 -21.79 -18.10
C ASP A 58 17.61 -21.72 -18.93
N LYS A 59 17.55 -21.14 -20.12
CA LYS A 59 18.75 -20.94 -20.94
C LYS A 59 19.74 -19.98 -20.30
N ILE A 60 19.27 -18.90 -19.69
CA ILE A 60 20.13 -17.96 -18.95
C ILE A 60 20.77 -18.68 -17.76
N ALA A 61 19.99 -19.40 -16.96
CA ALA A 61 20.49 -20.16 -15.83
C ALA A 61 21.55 -21.19 -16.22
N LYS A 62 21.32 -21.94 -17.31
CA LYS A 62 22.30 -22.90 -17.85
C LYS A 62 23.59 -22.22 -18.30
N HIS A 63 23.49 -21.08 -18.98
CA HIS A 63 24.67 -20.33 -19.42
C HIS A 63 25.53 -19.84 -18.25
N ARG A 64 24.87 -19.43 -17.15
CA ARG A 64 25.53 -19.01 -15.90
C ARG A 64 25.90 -20.15 -14.96
N VAL A 65 25.66 -21.41 -15.37
CA VAL A 65 25.90 -22.61 -14.57
C VAL A 65 25.20 -22.53 -13.20
N ILE A 66 23.98 -21.98 -13.18
CA ILE A 66 23.14 -21.84 -11.98
C ILE A 66 22.16 -23.01 -11.94
N SER A 67 22.22 -23.81 -10.89
CA SER A 67 21.21 -24.83 -10.61
C SER A 67 19.96 -24.16 -10.04
N VAL A 68 18.87 -24.20 -10.81
CA VAL A 68 17.59 -23.60 -10.42
C VAL A 68 16.72 -24.71 -9.82
N PRO A 69 16.31 -24.60 -8.54
CA PRO A 69 15.35 -25.51 -7.94
C PRO A 69 14.00 -25.50 -8.67
N ASP A 70 13.21 -26.54 -8.45
CA ASP A 70 11.80 -26.53 -8.87
C ASP A 70 11.02 -25.54 -7.98
N PHE A 71 10.44 -24.55 -8.63
CA PHE A 71 9.61 -23.53 -7.98
C PHE A 71 8.17 -23.64 -8.44
N GLU A 72 7.23 -23.37 -7.53
CA GLU A 72 5.79 -23.36 -7.83
C GLU A 72 5.41 -22.27 -8.83
N THR A 73 6.11 -21.13 -8.80
CA THR A 73 5.81 -19.97 -9.64
C THR A 73 7.04 -19.48 -10.41
N ILE A 74 6.81 -18.94 -11.61
CA ILE A 74 7.86 -18.26 -12.40
C ILE A 74 8.44 -17.07 -11.62
N SER A 75 7.62 -16.39 -10.82
CA SER A 75 8.05 -15.27 -9.98
C SER A 75 9.13 -15.65 -8.98
N MET A 76 8.96 -16.80 -8.30
CA MET A 76 9.98 -17.32 -7.38
C MET A 76 11.26 -17.70 -8.13
N LYS A 77 11.12 -18.31 -9.32
CA LYS A 77 12.24 -18.65 -10.20
C LYS A 77 13.03 -17.42 -10.65
N GLU A 78 12.36 -16.34 -11.06
CA GLU A 78 12.98 -15.07 -11.42
C GLU A 78 13.71 -14.44 -10.24
N LYS A 79 13.06 -14.34 -9.07
CA LYS A 79 13.67 -13.76 -7.86
C LYS A 79 14.92 -14.52 -7.45
N PHE A 80 14.87 -15.85 -7.51
CA PHE A 80 16.01 -16.71 -7.25
C PHE A 80 17.13 -16.47 -8.27
N LEU A 81 16.84 -16.56 -9.57
CA LEU A 81 17.86 -16.42 -10.61
C LEU A 81 18.47 -15.01 -10.61
N PHE A 82 17.67 -13.96 -10.43
CA PHE A 82 18.13 -12.58 -10.29
C PHE A 82 19.08 -12.43 -9.10
N LYS A 83 18.75 -13.03 -7.95
CA LYS A 83 19.62 -13.04 -6.76
C LYS A 83 20.94 -13.76 -7.04
N GLN A 84 20.92 -14.91 -7.71
CA GLN A 84 22.13 -15.67 -8.01
C GLN A 84 23.02 -14.97 -9.04
N ILE A 85 22.45 -14.40 -10.10
CA ILE A 85 23.19 -13.61 -11.09
C ILE A 85 23.80 -12.39 -10.43
N SER A 86 23.03 -11.66 -9.61
CA SER A 86 23.54 -10.52 -8.84
C SER A 86 24.67 -10.92 -7.91
N LYS A 87 24.54 -12.05 -7.21
CA LYS A 87 25.57 -12.61 -6.33
C LYS A 87 26.86 -12.91 -7.11
N GLN A 88 26.78 -13.66 -8.20
CA GLN A 88 27.93 -13.97 -9.05
C GLN A 88 28.57 -12.70 -9.60
N ASN A 89 27.78 -11.69 -9.96
CA ASN A 89 28.30 -10.42 -10.45
C ASN A 89 29.09 -9.69 -9.36
N ILE A 90 28.55 -9.56 -8.15
CA ILE A 90 29.24 -8.92 -7.02
C ILE A 90 30.53 -9.68 -6.65
N GLU A 91 30.49 -11.01 -6.63
CA GLU A 91 31.66 -11.86 -6.34
C GLU A 91 32.77 -11.76 -7.38
N ASN A 92 32.45 -11.35 -8.61
CA ASN A 92 33.43 -11.16 -9.68
C ASN A 92 33.90 -9.70 -9.83
N MET A 93 33.37 -8.76 -9.05
CA MET A 93 33.84 -7.37 -9.02
C MET A 93 35.19 -7.23 -8.30
N SER A 94 36.00 -6.26 -8.73
CA SER A 94 37.21 -5.82 -8.01
C SER A 94 36.86 -5.19 -6.66
N ILE A 95 37.86 -4.99 -5.79
CA ILE A 95 37.65 -4.36 -4.49
C ILE A 95 37.15 -2.91 -4.69
N GLU A 96 37.74 -2.18 -5.62
CA GLU A 96 37.36 -0.80 -5.94
C GLU A 96 35.93 -0.71 -6.50
N GLU A 97 35.55 -1.66 -7.37
CA GLU A 97 34.20 -1.74 -7.94
C GLU A 97 33.14 -2.05 -6.88
N ARG A 98 33.48 -2.93 -5.93
CA ARG A 98 32.62 -3.21 -4.79
C ARG A 98 32.50 -1.99 -3.89
N GLU A 99 33.60 -1.32 -3.54
CA GLU A 99 33.56 -0.12 -2.70
C GLU A 99 32.70 0.98 -3.33
N ALA A 100 32.86 1.20 -4.64
CA ALA A 100 32.02 2.12 -5.40
C ALA A 100 30.54 1.71 -5.29
N LEU A 101 30.21 0.46 -5.59
CA LEU A 101 28.84 -0.05 -5.48
C LEU A 101 28.24 0.17 -4.08
N ASN A 102 29.02 -0.07 -3.02
CA ASN A 102 28.55 0.07 -1.65
C ASN A 102 28.32 1.52 -1.26
N GLN A 103 29.23 2.42 -1.61
CA GLN A 103 29.07 3.84 -1.37
C GLN A 103 27.79 4.35 -2.05
N MET A 104 27.54 3.90 -3.27
CA MET A 104 26.34 4.27 -4.02
C MET A 104 25.06 3.79 -3.38
N LEU A 105 24.99 2.50 -3.03
CA LEU A 105 23.80 1.94 -2.41
C LEU A 105 23.55 2.58 -1.04
N LYS A 106 24.61 2.94 -0.32
CA LYS A 106 24.54 3.67 0.96
C LYS A 106 23.98 5.08 0.76
N GLU A 107 24.53 5.85 -0.17
CA GLU A 107 24.03 7.20 -0.49
C GLU A 107 22.57 7.17 -0.96
N GLU A 108 22.20 6.18 -1.78
CA GLU A 108 20.83 5.97 -2.22
C GLU A 108 19.92 5.63 -1.03
N ALA A 109 20.40 4.81 -0.09
CA ALA A 109 19.63 4.45 1.07
C ALA A 109 19.41 5.66 2.02
N GLU A 110 20.45 6.46 2.24
CA GLU A 110 20.38 7.67 3.07
C GLU A 110 19.48 8.75 2.44
N LYS A 111 19.58 8.99 1.13
CA LYS A 111 18.72 9.94 0.40
C LYS A 111 17.24 9.57 0.47
N LYS A 112 16.94 8.28 0.56
CA LYS A 112 15.57 7.76 0.67
C LYS A 112 15.03 7.74 2.10
N GLY A 113 15.81 8.23 3.07
CA GLY A 113 15.40 8.31 4.46
C GLY A 113 15.33 6.94 5.15
N PHE A 114 16.01 5.93 4.62
CA PHE A 114 16.05 4.63 5.27
C PHE A 114 16.79 4.68 6.61
N SER A 115 16.39 3.80 7.51
CA SER A 115 16.96 3.68 8.84
C SER A 115 18.45 3.31 8.79
N THR A 116 19.16 3.63 9.87
CA THR A 116 20.57 3.24 10.04
C THR A 116 20.79 1.72 9.92
N ALA A 117 19.79 0.91 10.31
CA ALA A 117 19.83 -0.55 10.17
C ALA A 117 19.71 -1.01 8.70
N GLU A 118 18.86 -0.36 7.90
CA GLU A 118 18.70 -0.64 6.47
C GLU A 118 19.96 -0.22 5.69
N VAL A 119 20.51 0.95 6.01
CA VAL A 119 21.78 1.45 5.47
C VAL A 119 22.95 0.53 5.85
N ALA A 120 22.96 -0.01 7.08
CA ALA A 120 23.96 -0.99 7.51
C ALA A 120 23.82 -2.33 6.78
N SER A 121 22.59 -2.77 6.50
CA SER A 121 22.33 -4.00 5.75
C SER A 121 22.82 -3.93 4.30
N VAL A 122 22.76 -2.74 3.69
CA VAL A 122 23.34 -2.45 2.39
C VAL A 122 24.87 -2.44 2.44
N SER A 123 25.43 -1.83 3.48
CA SER A 123 26.88 -1.78 3.71
C SER A 123 27.49 -3.18 3.94
N SER A 124 26.68 -4.14 4.43
CA SER A 124 27.09 -5.54 4.63
C SER A 124 27.29 -6.34 3.34
N LEU A 125 26.76 -5.86 2.20
CA LEU A 125 27.01 -6.46 0.88
C LEU A 125 28.50 -6.44 0.50
N ALA A 126 29.26 -5.49 1.06
CA ALA A 126 30.71 -5.33 0.93
C ALA A 126 31.52 -6.29 1.80
N GLY A 127 31.21 -6.32 3.10
CA GLY A 127 32.14 -6.79 4.13
C GLY A 127 32.11 -8.30 4.36
N ILE A 128 31.01 -8.96 4.01
CA ILE A 128 30.81 -10.41 4.20
C ILE A 128 30.61 -11.11 2.83
N GLY A 129 30.62 -10.34 1.73
CA GLY A 129 30.29 -10.80 0.38
C GLY A 129 28.79 -10.96 0.15
N ALA A 130 28.40 -11.26 -1.09
CA ALA A 130 27.00 -11.46 -1.50
C ALA A 130 26.30 -12.67 -0.86
N ALA A 131 26.95 -13.34 0.11
CA ALA A 131 26.40 -14.41 0.93
C ALA A 131 25.18 -13.96 1.77
N GLN A 132 25.08 -12.67 2.11
CA GLN A 132 23.98 -12.13 2.91
C GLN A 132 23.08 -11.15 2.14
N LEU A 133 22.80 -11.41 0.86
CA LEU A 133 21.73 -10.70 0.15
C LEU A 133 20.38 -10.93 0.87
N SER A 134 20.03 -9.97 1.73
CA SER A 134 18.78 -9.91 2.49
C SER A 134 17.61 -9.48 1.60
N GLY A 135 16.38 -9.51 2.13
CA GLY A 135 15.20 -9.00 1.42
C GLY A 135 15.39 -7.55 0.95
N PHE A 136 15.84 -6.68 1.87
CA PHE A 136 16.10 -5.27 1.57
C PHE A 136 17.27 -5.08 0.58
N GLY A 137 18.34 -5.87 0.70
CA GLY A 137 19.43 -5.84 -0.27
C GLY A 137 18.97 -6.19 -1.68
N VAL A 138 18.17 -7.25 -1.83
CA VAL A 138 17.59 -7.65 -3.13
C VAL A 138 16.65 -6.57 -3.68
N TYR A 139 15.86 -5.92 -2.82
CA TYR A 139 15.02 -4.79 -3.21
C TYR A 139 15.85 -3.61 -3.75
N MET A 140 16.90 -3.20 -3.04
CA MET A 140 17.78 -2.12 -3.47
C MET A 140 18.49 -2.43 -4.79
N LEU A 141 18.92 -3.67 -4.98
CA LEU A 141 19.48 -4.13 -6.25
C LEU A 141 18.48 -4.07 -7.40
N ALA A 142 17.26 -4.54 -7.17
CA ALA A 142 16.19 -4.47 -8.17
C ALA A 142 15.84 -3.02 -8.54
N SER A 143 15.68 -2.15 -7.54
CA SER A 143 15.38 -0.73 -7.72
C SER A 143 16.43 -0.05 -8.59
N SER A 144 17.70 -0.29 -8.26
CA SER A 144 18.83 0.29 -9.00
C SER A 144 18.93 -0.27 -10.41
N THR A 145 18.64 -1.57 -10.61
CA THR A 145 18.63 -2.21 -11.94
C THR A 145 17.61 -1.56 -12.87
N VAL A 146 16.37 -1.35 -12.40
CA VAL A 146 15.33 -0.70 -13.20
C VAL A 146 15.74 0.73 -13.58
N ALA A 147 16.26 1.49 -12.61
CA ALA A 147 16.71 2.87 -12.82
C ALA A 147 17.87 2.95 -13.83
N SER A 148 18.86 2.05 -13.73
CA SER A 148 19.99 1.97 -14.66
C SER A 148 19.51 1.68 -16.08
N VAL A 149 18.70 0.63 -16.27
CA VAL A 149 18.25 0.21 -17.60
C VAL A 149 17.41 1.29 -18.27
N ALA A 150 16.50 1.94 -17.53
CA ALA A 150 15.70 3.04 -18.04
C ALA A 150 16.56 4.25 -18.46
N SER A 151 17.54 4.61 -17.63
CA SER A 151 18.46 5.73 -17.89
C SER A 151 19.33 5.50 -19.11
N LEU A 152 19.82 4.26 -19.32
CA LEU A 152 20.67 3.91 -20.47
C LEU A 152 20.00 4.18 -21.82
N VAL A 153 18.69 4.02 -21.89
CA VAL A 153 17.91 4.22 -23.12
C VAL A 153 17.26 5.60 -23.21
N GLY A 154 17.62 6.51 -22.30
CA GLY A 154 17.11 7.88 -22.29
C GLY A 154 15.62 8.00 -21.91
N VAL A 155 15.02 6.91 -21.42
CA VAL A 155 13.64 6.92 -20.94
C VAL A 155 13.66 7.36 -19.49
N THR A 156 13.27 8.60 -19.25
CA THR A 156 12.96 9.06 -17.90
C THR A 156 11.59 8.50 -17.52
N LEU A 157 11.56 7.38 -16.79
CA LEU A 157 10.30 6.91 -16.22
C LEU A 157 9.75 8.03 -15.31
N PRO A 158 8.46 8.43 -15.46
CA PRO A 158 7.88 9.49 -14.65
C PRO A 158 8.14 9.18 -13.20
N PHE A 159 8.71 10.16 -12.50
CA PHE A 159 9.18 9.99 -11.14
C PHE A 159 8.09 9.32 -10.28
N ALA A 160 6.84 9.78 -10.32
CA ALA A 160 5.72 9.24 -9.55
C ALA A 160 5.40 7.73 -9.78
N PHE A 161 5.91 7.12 -10.85
CA PHE A 161 5.66 5.72 -11.17
C PHE A 161 6.45 4.74 -10.28
N TYR A 162 7.57 5.20 -9.72
CA TYR A 162 8.40 4.45 -8.77
C TYR A 162 8.83 5.27 -7.54
N THR A 163 8.35 6.52 -7.43
CA THR A 163 8.74 7.41 -6.34
C THR A 163 7.73 7.45 -5.20
N THR A 164 7.82 6.41 -4.37
CA THR A 164 8.01 6.67 -2.92
C THR A 164 9.51 6.78 -2.58
N MET A 165 10.39 7.01 -3.57
CA MET A 165 11.85 6.99 -3.49
C MET A 165 12.46 7.93 -4.54
N SER A 166 13.01 9.09 -4.13
CA SER A 166 13.38 10.19 -5.04
C SER A 166 14.89 10.43 -5.21
N SER A 167 15.41 10.32 -6.45
CA SER A 167 16.34 11.28 -7.15
C SER A 167 17.17 10.62 -8.29
N VAL A 168 16.52 10.26 -9.40
CA VAL A 168 17.05 9.46 -10.54
C VAL A 168 17.86 10.27 -11.58
N ILE A 169 17.86 11.60 -11.55
CA ILE A 169 18.40 12.37 -12.69
C ILE A 169 19.94 12.48 -12.69
N SER A 170 20.61 12.40 -11.53
CA SER A 170 22.09 12.48 -11.48
C SER A 170 22.81 11.17 -11.78
N PHE A 171 22.06 10.08 -12.05
CA PHE A 171 22.57 8.71 -12.14
C PHE A 171 22.92 8.29 -13.58
N ALA A 172 22.32 8.93 -14.57
CA ALA A 172 22.42 8.56 -16.00
C ALA A 172 23.84 8.75 -16.60
N ILE A 173 24.73 9.46 -15.91
CA ILE A 173 26.09 9.79 -16.40
C ILE A 173 27.18 9.39 -15.38
N GLY A 174 26.80 8.76 -14.26
CA GLY A 174 27.72 8.34 -13.21
C GLY A 174 28.13 6.87 -13.28
N PRO A 175 29.22 6.46 -12.60
CA PRO A 175 29.66 5.06 -12.47
C PRO A 175 28.58 4.11 -11.90
N VAL A 176 27.48 4.68 -11.42
CA VAL A 176 26.37 4.08 -10.67
C VAL A 176 25.42 3.29 -11.59
N GLY A 177 25.19 3.77 -12.82
CA GLY A 177 24.40 3.08 -13.85
C GLY A 177 24.97 1.73 -14.25
N VAL A 178 26.29 1.62 -14.11
CA VAL A 178 27.10 0.56 -14.68
C VAL A 178 27.30 -0.61 -13.72
N LEU A 179 27.06 -0.46 -12.41
CA LEU A 179 27.50 -1.41 -11.37
C LEU A 179 26.46 -2.47 -10.91
N LEU A 180 25.20 -2.44 -11.35
CA LEU A 180 24.23 -3.50 -11.00
C LEU A 180 23.68 -4.33 -12.19
N ALA A 181 23.96 -3.92 -13.42
CA ALA A 181 23.78 -4.74 -14.63
C ALA A 181 25.13 -5.20 -15.24
N ALA A 182 26.13 -5.45 -14.38
CA ALA A 182 27.46 -4.84 -14.48
C ALA A 182 28.66 -5.73 -14.73
N ILE A 183 28.48 -6.89 -15.34
CA ILE A 183 29.66 -7.55 -15.94
C ILE A 183 29.58 -7.50 -17.46
N PRO A 184 28.43 -7.78 -18.09
CA PRO A 184 28.31 -7.64 -19.55
C PRO A 184 28.33 -6.16 -19.98
N LEU A 185 27.53 -5.30 -19.34
CA LEU A 185 27.47 -3.89 -19.69
C LEU A 185 28.73 -3.14 -19.25
N TYR A 186 29.27 -3.41 -18.06
CA TYR A 186 30.52 -2.78 -17.62
C TYR A 186 31.71 -3.15 -18.51
N LYS A 187 31.94 -4.42 -18.84
CA LYS A 187 33.00 -4.79 -19.80
C LYS A 187 32.83 -4.11 -21.15
N THR A 188 31.58 -3.96 -21.60
CA THR A 188 31.26 -3.29 -22.85
C THR A 188 31.48 -1.78 -22.77
N PHE A 189 31.19 -1.11 -21.64
CA PHE A 189 31.18 0.35 -21.54
C PHE A 189 32.28 0.97 -20.65
N LYS A 190 33.16 0.20 -20.00
CA LYS A 190 34.23 0.69 -19.11
C LYS A 190 35.20 1.71 -19.73
N ASP A 191 35.34 1.67 -21.06
CA ASP A 191 36.23 2.57 -21.80
C ASP A 191 35.50 3.78 -22.42
N VAL A 192 34.21 3.98 -22.12
CA VAL A 192 33.40 5.09 -22.64
C VAL A 192 33.55 6.31 -21.75
N ARG A 193 34.09 7.40 -22.31
CA ARG A 193 34.30 8.67 -21.59
C ARG A 193 33.41 9.81 -22.08
N SER A 194 32.66 9.61 -23.16
CA SER A 194 31.86 10.65 -23.81
C SER A 194 30.51 10.15 -24.36
N TRP A 195 29.58 11.08 -24.64
CA TRP A 195 28.27 10.78 -25.23
C TRP A 195 28.34 10.19 -26.64
N ASP A 196 29.41 10.46 -27.38
CA ASP A 196 29.62 9.93 -28.72
C ASP A 196 30.14 8.48 -28.67
N ASP A 197 31.03 8.17 -27.72
CA ASP A 197 31.46 6.78 -27.44
C ASP A 197 30.29 5.87 -27.03
N LEU A 198 29.31 6.42 -26.30
CA LEU A 198 28.13 5.69 -25.85
C LEU A 198 27.19 5.34 -27.02
N LYS A 199 27.01 6.28 -27.96
CA LYS A 199 26.28 6.04 -29.22
C LYS A 199 26.99 5.05 -30.12
N ASP A 200 28.32 5.12 -30.21
CA ASP A 200 29.11 4.21 -31.03
C ASP A 200 29.12 2.78 -30.49
N LYS A 201 29.19 2.61 -29.17
CA LYS A 201 29.04 1.28 -28.55
C LYS A 201 27.61 0.76 -28.61
N GLY A 202 26.60 1.61 -28.48
CA GLY A 202 25.20 1.25 -28.78
C GLY A 202 25.01 0.77 -30.23
N ASN A 203 25.66 1.44 -31.18
CA ASN A 203 25.70 1.03 -32.58
C ASN A 203 26.52 -0.26 -32.82
N GLN A 204 27.54 -0.55 -32.02
CA GLN A 204 28.28 -1.81 -32.07
C GLN A 204 27.50 -2.99 -31.47
N ILE A 205 26.78 -2.80 -30.37
CA ILE A 205 25.81 -3.77 -29.84
C ILE A 205 24.75 -4.07 -30.92
N TYR A 206 24.30 -3.04 -31.63
CA TYR A 206 23.40 -3.16 -32.78
C TYR A 206 24.02 -3.86 -34.01
N LYS A 207 25.30 -3.65 -34.32
CA LYS A 207 26.01 -4.38 -35.39
C LYS A 207 26.32 -5.83 -34.98
N GLY A 208 26.60 -6.09 -33.71
CA GLY A 208 26.78 -7.42 -33.12
C GLY A 208 25.48 -8.26 -33.12
N LEU A 209 24.33 -7.58 -33.04
CA LEU A 209 22.99 -8.12 -33.28
C LEU A 209 22.85 -8.85 -34.64
N LYS A 210 23.73 -8.58 -35.62
CA LYS A 210 23.75 -9.27 -36.93
C LYS A 210 24.70 -10.46 -37.05
N VAL A 211 25.62 -10.74 -36.10
CA VAL A 211 26.78 -11.64 -36.37
C VAL A 211 26.98 -12.81 -35.38
N PHE A 212 26.14 -13.04 -34.36
CA PHE A 212 26.42 -14.11 -33.38
C PHE A 212 25.77 -15.47 -33.68
N PHE A 213 26.62 -16.51 -33.79
CA PHE A 213 26.23 -17.92 -33.97
C PHE A 213 25.73 -18.61 -32.68
N SER A 214 25.80 -17.97 -31.51
CA SER A 214 25.51 -18.55 -30.18
C SER A 214 24.35 -17.92 -29.40
N GLY A 215 23.60 -16.97 -29.99
CA GLY A 215 22.59 -16.18 -29.26
C GLY A 215 23.21 -15.06 -28.40
N ASN A 216 22.43 -14.00 -28.15
CA ASN A 216 22.87 -12.80 -27.42
C ASN A 216 22.50 -12.90 -25.93
N TYR A 217 23.36 -13.59 -25.16
CA TYR A 217 23.16 -13.81 -23.73
C TYR A 217 23.27 -12.53 -22.90
N GLU A 218 24.11 -11.58 -23.30
CA GLU A 218 24.28 -10.29 -22.60
C GLU A 218 22.98 -9.49 -22.60
N MET A 219 22.39 -9.33 -23.78
CA MET A 219 21.10 -8.66 -23.95
C MET A 219 19.97 -9.42 -23.24
N ALA A 220 20.01 -10.75 -23.30
CA ALA A 220 18.99 -11.58 -22.68
C ALA A 220 18.98 -11.42 -21.16
N GLU A 221 20.15 -11.31 -20.55
CA GLU A 221 20.30 -11.04 -19.13
C GLU A 221 19.88 -9.64 -18.74
N ILE A 222 20.12 -8.62 -19.57
CA ILE A 222 19.62 -7.25 -19.32
C ILE A 222 18.10 -7.26 -19.31
N ILE A 223 17.49 -7.85 -20.35
CA ILE A 223 16.03 -7.94 -20.47
C ILE A 223 15.46 -8.75 -19.30
N PHE A 224 16.02 -9.92 -19.01
CA PHE A 224 15.62 -10.73 -17.86
C PHE A 224 15.74 -9.95 -16.55
N SER A 225 16.86 -9.27 -16.31
CA SER A 225 17.09 -8.50 -15.08
C SER A 225 16.08 -7.36 -14.97
N TYR A 226 15.73 -6.71 -16.08
CA TYR A 226 14.68 -5.70 -16.11
C TYR A 226 13.31 -6.30 -15.73
N PHE A 227 12.90 -7.40 -16.37
CA PHE A 227 11.65 -8.11 -16.01
C PHE A 227 11.61 -8.54 -14.54
N ALA A 228 12.67 -9.21 -14.07
CA ALA A 228 12.76 -9.71 -12.71
C ALA A 228 12.78 -8.58 -11.68
N ALA A 229 13.56 -7.53 -11.92
CA ALA A 229 13.66 -6.38 -11.03
C ALA A 229 12.33 -5.62 -10.95
N THR A 230 11.69 -5.30 -12.07
CA THR A 230 10.36 -4.66 -12.08
C THR A 230 9.34 -5.49 -11.31
N ARG A 231 9.35 -6.82 -11.47
CA ARG A 231 8.45 -7.69 -10.71
C ARG A 231 8.76 -7.68 -9.21
N ILE A 232 10.03 -7.77 -8.82
CA ILE A 232 10.45 -7.73 -7.42
C ILE A 232 9.96 -6.45 -6.75
N LEU A 233 10.14 -5.30 -7.41
CA LEU A 233 9.68 -4.01 -6.90
C LEU A 233 8.17 -3.98 -6.67
N LYS A 234 7.40 -4.40 -7.67
CA LYS A 234 5.93 -4.40 -7.57
C LYS A 234 5.44 -5.33 -6.46
N LEU A 235 6.04 -6.51 -6.31
CA LEU A 235 5.69 -7.43 -5.23
C LEU A 235 5.96 -6.83 -3.85
N GLU A 236 7.12 -6.21 -3.67
CA GLU A 236 7.47 -5.55 -2.40
C GLU A 236 6.51 -4.39 -2.09
N GLU A 237 6.14 -3.60 -3.09
CA GLU A 237 5.14 -2.53 -2.95
C GLU A 237 3.77 -3.06 -2.56
N TYR A 238 3.30 -4.16 -3.19
CA TYR A 238 2.03 -4.79 -2.83
C TYR A 238 2.05 -5.30 -1.39
N GLU A 239 3.13 -5.98 -0.96
CA GLU A 239 3.28 -6.46 0.41
C GLU A 239 3.30 -5.31 1.43
N ASN A 240 3.98 -4.21 1.11
CA ASN A 240 4.04 -3.04 1.99
C ASN A 240 2.69 -2.33 2.08
N ARG A 241 1.98 -2.20 0.96
CA ARG A 241 0.63 -1.63 0.92
C ARG A 241 -0.37 -2.49 1.67
N GLU A 242 -0.28 -3.81 1.56
CA GLU A 242 -1.12 -4.74 2.32
C GLU A 242 -0.90 -4.58 3.83
N LYS A 243 0.36 -4.48 4.30
CA LYS A 243 0.68 -4.23 5.72
C LYS A 243 0.13 -2.88 6.21
N GLN A 244 0.22 -1.83 5.40
CA GLN A 244 -0.33 -0.52 5.74
C GLN A 244 -1.85 -0.57 5.87
N LEU A 245 -2.54 -1.16 4.89
CA LEU A 245 -3.99 -1.33 4.92
C LEU A 245 -4.42 -2.18 6.13
N LEU A 246 -3.68 -3.23 6.47
CA LEU A 246 -3.96 -4.04 7.65
C LEU A 246 -3.86 -3.20 8.94
N ASN A 247 -2.84 -2.35 9.05
CA ASN A 247 -2.69 -1.46 10.20
C ASN A 247 -3.84 -0.43 10.28
N GLU A 248 -4.23 0.16 9.16
CA GLU A 248 -5.38 1.09 9.10
C GLU A 248 -6.68 0.41 9.55
N VAL A 249 -6.92 -0.84 9.13
CA VAL A 249 -8.08 -1.64 9.57
C VAL A 249 -8.04 -1.91 11.08
N VAL A 250 -6.87 -2.24 11.63
CA VAL A 250 -6.72 -2.46 13.08
C VAL A 250 -7.05 -1.19 13.87
N VAL A 251 -6.52 -0.04 13.44
CA VAL A 251 -6.80 1.26 14.07
C VAL A 251 -8.28 1.64 13.95
N ALA A 252 -8.89 1.44 12.78
CA ALA A 252 -10.30 1.70 12.57
C ALA A 252 -11.19 0.85 13.49
N ASN A 253 -10.87 -0.45 13.64
CA ASN A 253 -11.60 -1.36 14.52
C ASN A 253 -11.49 -0.96 16.00
N ALA A 254 -10.32 -0.50 16.44
CA ALA A 254 -10.14 0.03 17.79
C ALA A 254 -11.05 1.25 18.04
N ASN A 255 -11.10 2.19 17.09
CA ASN A 255 -11.96 3.37 17.17
C ASN A 255 -13.46 3.01 17.16
N ILE A 256 -13.86 2.00 16.38
CA ILE A 256 -15.24 1.49 16.37
C ILE A 256 -15.60 0.91 17.73
N ALA A 257 -14.72 0.11 18.33
CA ALA A 257 -14.95 -0.48 19.65
C ALA A 257 -15.09 0.60 20.74
N GLU A 258 -14.30 1.67 20.68
CA GLU A 258 -14.44 2.82 21.58
C GLU A 258 -15.77 3.54 21.40
N LYS A 259 -16.17 3.84 20.15
CA LYS A 259 -17.47 4.44 19.85
C LYS A 259 -18.64 3.58 20.31
N GLN A 260 -18.52 2.25 20.21
CA GLN A 260 -19.53 1.31 20.70
C GLN A 260 -19.66 1.37 22.24
N LYS A 261 -18.56 1.55 22.98
CA LYS A 261 -18.62 1.73 24.45
C LYS A 261 -19.32 3.03 24.83
N LEU A 262 -19.01 4.12 24.12
CA LEU A 262 -19.67 5.42 24.32
C LEU A 262 -21.16 5.32 24.02
N TYR A 263 -21.55 4.70 22.91
CA TYR A 263 -22.95 4.48 22.55
C TYR A 263 -23.71 3.73 23.64
N LYS A 264 -23.16 2.61 24.14
CA LYS A 264 -23.76 1.83 25.24
C LYS A 264 -23.92 2.64 26.52
N THR A 265 -22.98 3.54 26.81
CA THR A 265 -23.04 4.41 27.99
C THR A 265 -24.12 5.46 27.85
N GLU A 266 -24.25 6.07 26.67
CA GLU A 266 -25.33 7.04 26.40
C GLU A 266 -26.70 6.37 26.33
N GLU A 267 -26.79 5.15 25.81
CA GLU A 267 -28.01 4.34 25.79
C GLU A 267 -28.49 4.02 27.22
N ALA A 268 -27.59 3.59 28.11
CA ALA A 268 -27.91 3.37 29.51
C ALA A 268 -28.38 4.64 30.25
N LYS A 269 -27.79 5.81 29.94
CA LYS A 269 -28.25 7.09 30.49
C LYS A 269 -29.66 7.44 30.00
N LYS A 270 -29.93 7.22 28.70
CA LYS A 270 -31.26 7.45 28.13
C LYS A 270 -32.31 6.58 28.81
N GLU A 271 -32.03 5.29 29.01
CA GLU A 271 -32.93 4.37 29.72
C GLU A 271 -33.23 4.83 31.16
N SER A 272 -32.21 5.31 31.88
CA SER A 272 -32.39 5.88 33.22
C SER A 272 -33.30 7.10 33.20
N ILE A 273 -33.11 8.02 32.25
CA ILE A 273 -33.94 9.23 32.13
C ILE A 273 -35.39 8.86 31.76
N GLU A 274 -35.60 7.88 30.89
CA GLU A 274 -36.95 7.40 30.54
C GLU A 274 -37.67 6.79 31.75
N ALA A 275 -36.94 6.07 32.61
CA ALA A 275 -37.49 5.55 33.87
C ALA A 275 -37.88 6.69 34.83
N ASP A 276 -37.03 7.71 34.97
CA ASP A 276 -37.31 8.89 35.81
C ASP A 276 -38.54 9.66 35.29
N ILE A 277 -38.65 9.87 33.97
CA ILE A 277 -39.83 10.51 33.35
C ILE A 277 -41.10 9.75 33.72
N LYS A 278 -41.09 8.43 33.57
CA LYS A 278 -42.26 7.59 33.90
C LYS A 278 -42.65 7.71 35.38
N GLN A 279 -41.67 7.73 36.28
CA GLN A 279 -41.93 7.90 37.71
C GLN A 279 -42.55 9.28 38.00
N VAL A 280 -42.06 10.34 37.36
CA VAL A 280 -42.63 11.68 37.51
C VAL A 280 -44.06 11.75 36.96
N GLU A 281 -44.35 11.10 35.83
CA GLU A 281 -45.70 11.01 35.27
C GLU A 281 -46.67 10.30 36.21
N GLU A 282 -46.26 9.19 36.83
CA GLU A 282 -47.05 8.48 37.84
C GLU A 282 -47.34 9.35 39.06
N GLN A 283 -46.34 10.07 39.58
CA GLN A 283 -46.52 11.04 40.67
C GLN A 283 -47.48 12.17 40.29
N LEU A 284 -47.39 12.68 39.06
CA LEU A 284 -48.24 13.75 38.57
C LEU A 284 -49.70 13.29 38.43
N GLN A 285 -49.91 12.03 38.07
CA GLN A 285 -51.25 11.43 38.03
C GLN A 285 -51.84 11.24 39.43
N ASP A 286 -51.05 10.76 40.40
CA ASP A 286 -51.48 10.63 41.80
C ASP A 286 -51.86 12.01 42.40
N LEU A 287 -51.05 13.03 42.14
CA LEU A 287 -51.36 14.41 42.56
C LEU A 287 -52.64 14.96 41.91
N LYS A 288 -52.90 14.66 40.64
CA LYS A 288 -54.17 15.02 39.98
C LYS A 288 -55.37 14.36 40.65
N ASN A 289 -55.25 13.07 40.96
CA ASN A 289 -56.31 12.32 41.65
C ASN A 289 -56.58 12.91 43.04
N LYS A 290 -55.54 13.13 43.85
CA LYS A 290 -55.64 13.79 45.18
C LYS A 290 -56.28 15.17 45.10
N LYS A 291 -55.88 15.98 44.10
CA LYS A 291 -56.48 17.30 43.87
C LYS A 291 -57.98 17.18 43.55
N SER A 292 -58.39 16.22 42.73
CA SER A 292 -59.80 16.01 42.40
C SER A 292 -60.63 15.60 43.63
N GLU A 293 -60.09 14.74 44.48
CA GLU A 293 -60.72 14.32 45.73
C GLU A 293 -60.87 15.49 46.71
N GLN A 294 -59.82 16.31 46.86
CA GLN A 294 -59.90 17.54 47.68
C GLN A 294 -60.94 18.53 47.17
N VAL A 295 -61.11 18.67 45.85
CA VAL A 295 -62.14 19.53 45.26
C VAL A 295 -63.54 19.02 45.62
N ILE A 296 -63.79 17.72 45.48
CA ILE A 296 -65.07 17.10 45.86
C ILE A 296 -65.36 17.31 47.35
N ASN A 297 -64.40 17.01 48.22
CA ASN A 297 -64.56 17.18 49.66
C ASN A 297 -64.83 18.65 50.05
N CYS A 298 -64.18 19.60 49.36
CA CYS A 298 -64.42 21.03 49.58
C CYS A 298 -65.84 21.45 49.14
N GLU A 299 -66.35 20.92 48.03
CA GLU A 299 -67.72 21.16 47.58
C GLU A 299 -68.76 20.58 48.55
N GLU A 300 -68.52 19.38 49.08
CA GLU A 300 -69.39 18.76 50.09
C GLU A 300 -69.41 19.55 51.40
N ALA A 301 -68.24 19.98 51.89
CA ALA A 301 -68.14 20.82 53.07
C ALA A 301 -68.87 22.16 52.87
N LYS A 302 -68.76 22.80 51.69
CA LYS A 302 -69.52 24.01 51.37
C LYS A 302 -71.03 23.78 51.41
N LYS A 303 -71.52 22.64 50.93
CA LYS A 303 -72.95 22.28 51.01
C LYS A 303 -73.40 22.10 52.45
N GLN A 304 -72.62 21.41 53.29
CA GLN A 304 -72.93 21.24 54.71
C GLN A 304 -72.97 22.57 55.46
N VAL A 305 -71.96 23.42 55.29
CA VAL A 305 -71.93 24.76 55.90
C VAL A 305 -73.15 25.59 55.48
N LYS A 306 -73.55 25.52 54.21
CA LYS A 306 -74.75 26.22 53.73
C LYS A 306 -76.03 25.69 54.41
N ALA A 307 -76.17 24.37 54.55
CA ALA A 307 -77.31 23.76 55.24
C ALA A 307 -77.36 24.17 56.72
N GLU A 308 -76.22 24.16 57.42
CA GLU A 308 -76.13 24.61 58.82
C GLU A 308 -76.50 26.10 58.97
N GLN A 309 -76.04 26.96 58.05
CA GLN A 309 -76.42 28.37 58.02
C GLN A 309 -77.92 28.57 57.84
N GLU A 310 -78.56 27.78 56.97
CA GLU A 310 -80.02 27.81 56.78
C GLU A 310 -80.76 27.43 58.07
N VAL A 311 -80.32 26.35 58.76
CA VAL A 311 -80.88 25.94 60.06
C VAL A 311 -80.70 27.05 61.11
N LEU A 312 -79.51 27.63 61.22
CA LEU A 312 -79.22 28.72 62.16
C LEU A 312 -80.11 29.94 61.91
N THR A 313 -80.39 30.25 60.65
CA THR A 313 -81.29 31.34 60.25
C THR A 313 -82.71 31.06 60.72
N VAL A 314 -83.20 29.83 60.56
CA VAL A 314 -84.53 29.40 61.04
C VAL A 314 -84.62 29.46 62.56
N VAL A 315 -83.61 28.94 63.27
CA VAL A 315 -83.55 28.96 64.75
C VAL A 315 -83.55 30.38 65.27
N ASN A 316 -82.70 31.27 64.72
CA ASN A 316 -82.64 32.67 65.12
C ASN A 316 -83.97 33.40 64.89
N LYS A 317 -84.65 33.12 63.77
CA LYS A 317 -85.99 33.66 63.50
C LYS A 317 -86.98 33.20 64.58
N HIS A 318 -87.02 31.90 64.87
CA HIS A 318 -87.94 31.35 65.88
C HIS A 318 -87.66 31.88 67.30
N LEU A 319 -86.38 32.06 67.64
CA LEU A 319 -85.97 32.66 68.92
C LEU A 319 -86.46 34.11 69.03
N ASN A 320 -86.27 34.90 67.97
CA ASN A 320 -86.76 36.29 67.91
C ASN A 320 -88.29 36.36 68.00
N ASP A 321 -89.02 35.50 67.28
CA ASP A 321 -90.48 35.42 67.36
C ASP A 321 -90.95 35.07 68.79
N THR A 322 -90.25 34.16 69.46
CA THR A 322 -90.54 33.75 70.85
C THR A 322 -90.28 34.89 71.84
N ILE A 323 -89.19 35.64 71.66
CA ILE A 323 -88.85 36.81 72.49
C ILE A 323 -89.91 37.91 72.30
N GLN A 324 -90.34 38.19 71.07
CA GLN A 324 -91.40 39.18 70.81
C GLN A 324 -92.73 38.77 71.44
N ASN A 325 -93.13 37.50 71.34
CA ASN A 325 -94.37 37.00 71.95
C ASN A 325 -94.33 37.05 73.49
N LYS A 326 -93.16 36.84 74.11
CA LYS A 326 -93.01 37.02 75.57
C LYS A 326 -93.11 38.49 76.01
N ASN A 327 -92.63 39.43 75.20
CA ASN A 327 -92.74 40.85 75.49
C ASN A 327 -94.15 41.42 75.28
N LEU A 328 -95.07 40.68 74.64
CA LEU A 328 -96.49 41.02 74.49
C LEU A 328 -97.38 40.51 75.64
N LEU A 329 -96.82 39.69 76.54
CA LEU A 329 -97.52 39.06 77.68
C LEU A 329 -97.12 39.67 79.05
N LEU A 330 -96.37 40.78 79.05
CA LEU A 330 -96.00 41.60 80.21
C LEU A 330 -96.59 43.00 80.05
#